data_AF-A0A8T7GQM7-F1
#
_entry.id   AF-A0A8T7GQM7-F1
#
_cell.length_a   1.000
_cell.length_b   1.000
_cell.length_c   1.000
_cell.angle_alpha   90.00
_cell.angle_beta   90.00
_cell.angle_gamma   90.00
#
_symmetry.space_group_name_H-M   'P 1'
#
loop_
_entity.id
_entity.type
_entity.pdbx_description
1 polymer ?
#
loop_
_entity_poly.entity_id
_entity_poly.type
_entity_poly.pdbx_seq_one_letter_code
_entity_poly.pdbx_strand_id
1 'polypeptide(L)' 'MSEVLSIRVPRELKRRLEALKGEVDWRSEIIRFLEERVAYYERLRALRELEEALESHPELPRGTAARLVREDRDSR' A
#
# COMPACT_ATOMS: atom_id res chain seq x y z
N MET A 1 8.25 10.65 -19.55
CA MET A 1 6.93 11.04 -20.10
C MET A 1 6.09 11.47 -18.91
N SER A 2 5.43 12.64 -18.94
CA SER A 2 4.67 13.18 -17.80
C SER A 2 3.26 13.54 -18.23
N GLU A 3 2.28 13.21 -17.40
CA GLU A 3 0.86 13.51 -17.62
C GLU A 3 0.38 14.64 -16.69
N VAL A 4 -0.65 15.39 -17.12
CA VAL A 4 -1.21 16.49 -16.33
C VAL A 4 -2.38 15.99 -15.48
N LEU A 5 -2.27 16.15 -14.16
CA LEU A 5 -3.34 15.86 -13.21
C LEU A 5 -4.04 17.16 -12.77
N SER A 6 -5.27 17.39 -13.24
CA SER A 6 -6.09 18.55 -12.85
C SER A 6 -7.08 18.18 -11.75
N ILE A 7 -6.88 18.71 -10.54
CA ILE A 7 -7.74 18.45 -9.37
C ILE A 7 -8.48 19.74 -8.98
N ARG A 8 -9.79 19.64 -8.78
CA ARG A 8 -10.58 20.74 -8.21
C ARG A 8 -10.34 20.80 -6.70
N VAL A 9 -9.84 21.94 -6.23
CA VAL A 9 -9.61 22.21 -4.81
C VAL A 9 -10.46 23.38 -4.31
N PRO A 10 -10.77 23.45 -3.02
CA PRO A 10 -11.41 24.64 -2.43
C PRO A 10 -10.62 25.92 -2.74
N ARG A 11 -11.32 27.01 -3.02
CA ARG A 11 -10.70 28.31 -3.36
C ARG A 11 -9.71 28.78 -2.31
N GLU A 12 -10.04 28.58 -1.04
CA GLU A 12 -9.19 29.00 0.08
C GLU A 12 -7.87 28.23 0.12
N LEU A 13 -7.90 26.92 -0.17
CA LEU A 13 -6.68 26.12 -0.25
C LEU A 13 -5.78 26.63 -1.38
N LYS A 14 -6.36 26.91 -2.56
CA LYS A 14 -5.59 27.45 -3.70
C LYS A 14 -4.91 28.78 -3.34
N ARG A 15 -5.60 29.68 -2.64
CA ARG A 15 -5.02 30.96 -2.18
C ARG A 15 -3.83 30.76 -1.26
N ARG A 16 -3.94 29.83 -0.29
CA ARG A 16 -2.85 29.51 0.65
C ARG A 16 -1.64 28.90 -0.06
N LEU A 17 -1.88 28.01 -1.03
CA LEU A 17 -0.80 27.44 -1.86
C LEU A 17 -0.10 28.56 -2.65
N GLU A 18 -0.85 29.45 -3.28
CA GLU A 18 -0.28 30.58 -4.04
C GLU A 18 0.53 31.53 -3.16
N ALA A 19 0.04 31.85 -1.95
CA ALA A 19 0.75 32.72 -1.01
C ALA A 19 2.12 32.18 -0.58
N LEU A 20 2.26 30.86 -0.50
CA LEU A 20 3.47 30.16 -0.06
C LEU A 20 4.35 29.66 -1.21
N LYS A 21 3.99 29.95 -2.47
CA LYS A 21 4.69 29.45 -3.67
C LYS A 21 6.16 29.91 -3.75
N GLY A 22 6.52 31.01 -3.07
CA GLY A 22 7.90 31.49 -2.98
C GLY A 22 8.77 30.74 -1.98
N GLU A 23 8.15 29.98 -1.07
CA GLU A 23 8.83 29.26 0.02
C GLU A 23 8.78 27.74 -0.19
N VAL A 24 7.74 27.24 -0.86
CA VAL A 24 7.46 25.82 -1.00
C VAL A 24 7.35 25.41 -2.46
N ASP A 25 8.12 24.40 -2.87
CA ASP A 25 7.93 23.72 -4.15
C ASP A 25 6.74 22.76 -4.08
N TRP A 26 5.54 23.31 -4.29
CA TRP A 26 4.30 22.56 -4.28
C TRP A 26 4.28 21.40 -5.29
N ARG A 27 5.01 21.50 -6.40
CA ARG A 27 5.06 20.41 -7.38
C ARG A 27 5.74 19.20 -6.74
N SER A 28 6.93 19.40 -6.16
CA SER A 28 7.69 18.32 -5.54
C SER A 28 6.98 17.76 -4.31
N GLU A 29 6.41 18.63 -3.48
CA GLU A 29 5.66 18.21 -2.27
C GLU A 29 4.43 17.37 -2.63
N ILE A 30 3.61 17.82 -3.58
CA ILE A 30 2.40 17.10 -3.98
C ILE A 30 2.75 15.77 -4.65
N ILE A 31 3.75 15.74 -5.53
CA ILE A 31 4.17 14.51 -6.20
C ILE A 31 4.65 13.49 -5.17
N ARG A 32 5.55 13.88 -4.24
CA ARG A 32 6.06 12.98 -3.21
C ARG A 32 4.93 12.45 -2.32
N PHE A 33 4.02 13.32 -1.91
CA PHE A 33 2.86 12.92 -1.14
C PHE A 33 2.02 11.86 -1.88
N LEU A 34 1.74 12.10 -3.17
CA LEU A 34 0.98 11.15 -3.97
C LEU A 34 1.70 9.81 -4.15
N GLU A 35 3.01 9.81 -4.41
CA GLU A 35 3.83 8.59 -4.50
C GLU A 35 3.76 7.77 -3.21
N GLU A 36 3.93 8.42 -2.06
CA GLU A 36 3.84 7.75 -0.76
C GLU A 36 2.43 7.19 -0.48
N ARG A 37 1.37 7.91 -0.87
CA ARG A 37 0.00 7.42 -0.74
C ARG A 37 -0.28 6.24 -1.66
N VAL A 38 0.16 6.28 -2.91
CA VAL A 38 0.01 5.17 -3.85
C VAL A 38 0.69 3.92 -3.28
N ALA A 39 1.97 4.03 -2.90
CA ALA A 39 2.71 2.90 -2.34
C ALA A 39 2.06 2.33 -1.06
N TYR A 40 1.47 3.19 -0.22
CA TYR A 40 0.72 2.74 0.95
C TYR A 40 -0.52 1.92 0.56
N TYR A 41 -1.35 2.42 -0.36
CA TYR A 41 -2.58 1.74 -0.76
C TYR A 41 -2.34 0.47 -1.58
N GLU A 42 -1.25 0.41 -2.35
CA GLU A 42 -0.82 -0.81 -3.03
C GLU A 42 -0.45 -1.90 -2.02
N ARG A 43 0.34 -1.57 -1.00
CA ARG A 43 0.66 -2.50 0.09
C ARG A 43 -0.60 -2.96 0.82
N LEU A 44 -1.52 -2.04 1.11
CA LEU A 44 -2.79 -2.38 1.76
C LEU A 44 -3.67 -3.27 0.88
N ARG A 45 -3.64 -3.09 -0.44
CA ARG A 45 -4.34 -4.00 -1.37
C ARG A 45 -3.71 -5.39 -1.34
N ALA A 46 -2.38 -5.50 -1.43
CA ALA A 46 -1.68 -6.78 -1.39
C ALA A 46 -1.95 -7.57 -0.09
N LEU A 47 -2.02 -6.88 1.06
CA LEU A 47 -2.38 -7.51 2.33
C LEU A 47 -3.82 -8.04 2.33
N ARG A 48 -4.77 -7.29 1.79
CA ARG A 48 -6.17 -7.74 1.67
C ARG A 48 -6.31 -8.95 0.74
N GLU A 49 -5.63 -8.92 -0.39
CA GLU A 49 -5.61 -10.06 -1.33
C GLU A 49 -5.01 -11.32 -0.68
N LEU A 50 -3.98 -11.16 0.18
CA LEU A 50 -3.41 -12.27 0.95
C LEU A 50 -4.40 -12.81 2.00
N GLU A 51 -5.08 -11.93 2.73
CA GLU A 51 -6.12 -12.33 3.70
C GLU A 51 -7.25 -13.12 3.02
N GLU A 52 -7.77 -12.61 1.90
CA GLU A 52 -8.80 -13.30 1.11
C GLU A 52 -8.31 -14.68 0.59
N ALA A 53 -7.06 -14.76 0.14
CA ALA A 53 -6.47 -16.02 -0.29
C ALA A 53 -6.32 -17.04 0.86
N LEU A 54 -6.01 -16.57 2.08
CA LEU A 54 -5.93 -17.43 3.27
C LEU A 54 -7.31 -17.87 3.76
N GLU A 55 -8.30 -16.98 3.76
CA GLU A 55 -9.68 -17.31 4.16
C GLU A 55 -10.33 -18.33 3.21
N SER A 56 -10.00 -18.27 1.92
CA SER A 56 -10.47 -19.26 0.94
C SER A 56 -9.78 -20.62 1.05
N HIS A 57 -8.71 -20.73 1.85
CA HIS A 57 -7.95 -21.97 1.98
C HIS A 57 -8.56 -22.90 3.03
N PRO A 58 -8.72 -24.20 2.73
CA PRO A 58 -9.28 -25.15 3.68
C PRO A 58 -8.36 -25.31 4.90
N GLU A 59 -8.96 -25.34 6.09
CA GLU A 59 -8.24 -25.65 7.32
C GLU A 59 -7.66 -27.07 7.27
N LEU A 60 -6.36 -27.19 7.52
CA LEU A 60 -5.71 -28.49 7.58
C LEU A 60 -6.10 -29.23 8.86
N PRO A 61 -6.22 -30.56 8.84
CA PRO A 61 -6.49 -31.35 10.04
C PRO A 61 -5.49 -31.05 11.15
N ARG A 62 -5.98 -31.03 12.40
CA ARG A 62 -5.14 -30.80 13.58
C ARG A 62 -3.98 -31.78 13.60
N GLY A 63 -2.76 -31.26 13.77
CA GLY A 63 -1.54 -32.06 13.82
C GLY A 63 -0.84 -32.27 12.48
N THR A 64 -1.40 -31.79 11.37
CA THR A 64 -0.77 -31.90 10.03
C THR A 64 0.63 -31.26 10.01
N ALA A 65 0.79 -30.04 10.53
CA ALA A 65 2.09 -29.37 10.59
C ALA A 65 3.11 -30.15 11.45
N ALA A 66 2.70 -30.65 12.62
CA ALA A 66 3.58 -31.42 13.51
C ALA A 66 4.01 -32.75 12.89
N ARG A 67 3.13 -33.40 12.13
CA ARG A 67 3.43 -34.62 11.38
C ARG A 67 4.46 -34.34 10.28
N LEU A 68 4.23 -33.33 9.46
CA LEU A 68 5.15 -32.95 8.36
C LEU A 68 6.55 -32.60 8.88
N VAL A 69 6.65 -31.83 9.96
CA VAL A 69 7.94 -31.49 10.58
C VAL A 69 8.66 -32.71 11.16
N ARG A 70 7.93 -33.66 11.76
CA ARG A 70 8.54 -34.91 12.25
C ARG A 70 9.03 -35.78 11.10
N GLU A 71 8.21 -35.94 10.05
CA GLU A 71 8.57 -36.70 8.85
C GLU A 71 9.84 -36.16 8.18
N ASP A 72 9.98 -34.83 8.03
CA ASP A 72 11.18 -34.19 7.47
C ASP A 72 12.42 -34.33 8.36
N ARG A 73 12.26 -34.21 9.69
CA ARG A 73 13.37 -34.37 10.64
C ARG A 73 13.87 -35.81 10.71
N ASP A 74 12.95 -36.77 10.74
CA ASP A 74 13.26 -38.19 10.96
C ASP A 74 13.70 -38.89 9.65
N SER A 75 13.67 -38.18 8.51
CA SER A 75 14.18 -38.67 7.21
C SER A 75 15.62 -38.25 6.91
N ARG A 76 16.32 -37.65 7.88
CA ARG A 76 17.72 -37.19 7.79
C ARG A 76 18.70 -38.03 8.61
#